data_AF-A0A379WNS5-F1
#
_entry.id   AF-A0A379WNS5-F1
#
_cell.length_a   1.000
_cell.length_b   1.000
_cell.length_c   1.000
_cell.angle_alpha   90.00
_cell.angle_beta   90.00
_cell.angle_gamma   90.00
#
_symmetry.space_group_name_H-M   'P 1'
#
loop_
_entity.id
_entity.type
_entity.pdbx_description
1 polymer ?
#
loop_
_entity_poly.entity_id
_entity_poly.type
_entity_poly.pdbx_seq_one_letter_code
_entity_poly.pdbx_strand_id
1 'polypeptide(L)'
;MAWPQARIHGLLVQSMANRAGAQELRVVVEHDPVFGPLIMLGEGGVEWRPEEQAVVALPPLNMNLARYLVIQGIKQRKFAPVARCVRWILSV
;
A
#
# COMPACT_ATOMS: atom_id res chain seq x y z
N MET A 1 -3.60 -34.61 -5.49
CA MET A 1 -4.34 -33.43 -5.01
C MET A 1 -3.87 -33.14 -3.59
N ALA A 2 -3.02 -32.14 -3.36
CA ALA A 2 -2.61 -31.77 -2.01
C ALA A 2 -3.60 -30.73 -1.48
N TRP A 3 -4.40 -31.09 -0.47
CA TRP A 3 -5.29 -30.15 0.18
C TRP A 3 -4.51 -29.38 1.24
N PRO A 4 -4.51 -28.03 1.24
CA PRO A 4 -3.79 -27.27 2.24
C PRO A 4 -4.44 -27.50 3.61
N GLN A 5 -3.75 -28.21 4.51
CA GLN A 5 -4.21 -28.46 5.88
C GLN A 5 -3.98 -27.23 6.79
N ALA A 6 -4.47 -26.05 6.37
CA ALA A 6 -4.25 -24.81 7.10
C ALA A 6 -5.02 -24.82 8.43
N ARG A 7 -4.31 -24.54 9.54
CA ARG A 7 -4.90 -24.35 10.86
C ARG A 7 -4.92 -22.84 11.17
N ILE A 8 -6.11 -22.27 11.32
CA ILE A 8 -6.30 -20.85 11.64
C ILE A 8 -6.22 -20.67 13.16
N HIS A 9 -5.25 -19.88 13.65
CA HIS A 9 -4.99 -19.68 15.08
C HIS A 9 -5.79 -18.54 15.72
N GLY A 10 -6.34 -17.63 14.92
CA GLY A 10 -7.11 -16.48 15.42
C GLY A 10 -7.58 -15.55 14.30
N LEU A 11 -8.44 -14.59 14.67
CA LEU A 11 -8.93 -13.54 13.78
C LEU A 11 -8.76 -12.16 14.43
N LEU A 12 -8.43 -11.18 13.62
CA LEU A 12 -8.42 -9.77 14.02
C LEU A 12 -9.66 -9.08 13.43
N VAL A 13 -10.49 -8.50 14.29
CA VAL A 13 -11.65 -7.69 13.87
C VAL A 13 -11.33 -6.22 14.10
N GLN A 14 -11.50 -5.42 13.06
CA GLN A 14 -11.31 -3.96 13.10
C GLN A 14 -12.56 -3.27 12.58
N SER A 15 -12.87 -2.09 13.12
CA SER A 15 -13.96 -1.25 12.61
C SER A 15 -13.65 -0.80 11.18
N MET A 16 -14.67 -0.81 10.31
CA MET A 16 -14.52 -0.30 8.95
C MET A 16 -14.24 1.22 8.97
N ALA A 17 -13.21 1.66 8.25
CA ALA A 17 -12.96 3.07 8.03
C ALA A 17 -13.95 3.62 6.98
N ASN A 18 -15.09 4.17 7.42
CA ASN A 18 -16.05 4.81 6.53
C ASN A 18 -15.56 6.20 6.11
N ARG A 19 -14.73 6.25 5.06
CA ARG A 19 -14.22 7.50 4.49
C ARG A 19 -14.60 7.60 3.02
N ALA A 20 -15.83 8.03 2.77
CA ALA A 20 -16.23 8.42 1.42
C ALA A 20 -15.29 9.51 0.90
N GLY A 21 -14.79 9.39 -0.33
CA GLY A 21 -13.88 10.39 -0.87
C GLY A 21 -12.39 10.15 -0.59
N ALA A 22 -12.03 9.18 0.27
CA ALA A 22 -10.63 8.94 0.61
C ALA A 22 -9.89 8.12 -0.45
N GLN A 23 -8.59 8.37 -0.58
CA GLN A 23 -7.68 7.53 -1.34
C GLN A 23 -7.04 6.50 -0.42
N GLU A 24 -7.02 5.25 -0.84
CA GLU A 24 -6.25 4.21 -0.18
C GLU A 24 -4.82 4.29 -0.70
N LEU A 25 -3.85 4.37 0.22
CA LEU A 25 -2.43 4.42 -0.10
C LEU A 25 -1.71 3.30 0.64
N ARG A 26 -0.72 2.72 -0.03
CA ARG A 26 0.17 1.72 0.54
C ARG A 26 1.56 2.33 0.72
N VAL A 27 2.12 2.15 1.91
CA VAL A 27 3.52 2.44 2.21
C VAL A 27 4.20 1.12 2.55
N VAL A 28 5.28 0.81 1.86
CA VAL A 28 6.09 -0.40 2.11
C VAL A 28 7.50 0.04 2.43
N VAL A 29 8.11 -0.61 3.41
CA VAL A 29 9.54 -0.53 3.65
C VAL A 29 10.13 -1.88 3.30
N GLU A 30 11.04 -1.90 2.34
CA GLU A 30 11.73 -3.10 1.86
C GLU A 30 13.25 -2.93 2.01
N HIS A 31 13.99 -4.02 2.05
CA HIS A 31 15.45 -4.00 2.13
C HIS A 31 16.05 -4.42 0.79
N ASP A 32 16.76 -3.51 0.15
CA ASP A 32 17.51 -3.74 -1.09
C ASP A 32 18.97 -4.12 -0.79
N PRO A 33 19.55 -5.10 -1.50
CA PRO A 33 20.92 -5.55 -1.26
C PRO A 33 22.02 -4.49 -1.48
N VAL A 34 21.75 -3.46 -2.28
CA VAL A 34 22.72 -2.41 -2.65
C VAL A 34 22.48 -1.15 -1.81
N PHE A 35 21.24 -0.71 -1.72
CA PHE A 35 20.88 0.57 -1.11
C PHE A 35 20.46 0.47 0.36
N GLY A 36 20.21 -0.75 0.86
CA GLY A 36 19.64 -0.96 2.18
C GLY A 36 18.13 -0.67 2.20
N PRO A 37 17.58 -0.05 3.26
CA PRO A 37 16.14 0.17 3.33
C PRO A 37 15.66 1.12 2.22
N LEU A 38 14.54 0.79 1.60
CA LEU A 38 13.81 1.57 0.61
C LEU A 38 12.38 1.76 1.08
N ILE A 39 11.80 2.93 0.80
CA ILE A 39 10.39 3.22 1.00
C ILE A 39 9.70 3.31 -0.35
N MET A 40 8.62 2.57 -0.47
CA MET A 40 7.72 2.58 -1.62
C MET A 40 6.38 3.16 -1.22
N LEU A 41 5.86 4.07 -2.05
CA LEU A 41 4.54 4.69 -1.86
C LEU A 41 3.73 4.47 -3.14
N GLY A 42 2.51 3.95 -3.00
CA GLY A 42 1.62 3.75 -4.14
C GLY A 42 0.18 3.54 -3.73
N GLU A 43 -0.60 3.07 -4.68
CA GLU A 43 -2.03 2.76 -4.51
C GLU A 43 -2.27 1.64 -3.50
N GLY A 44 -3.30 1.83 -2.66
CA GLY A 44 -3.85 0.78 -1.80
C GLY A 44 -4.83 -0.11 -2.56
N GLY A 45 -4.92 -1.39 -2.19
CA GLY A 45 -5.70 -2.39 -2.90
C GLY A 45 -5.15 -3.81 -2.71
N VAL A 46 -5.84 -4.81 -3.28
CA VAL A 46 -5.48 -6.23 -3.13
C VAL A 46 -4.33 -6.62 -4.07
N GLU A 47 -4.42 -6.28 -5.35
CA GLU A 47 -3.33 -6.48 -6.30
C GLU A 47 -2.33 -5.33 -6.22
N TRP A 48 -1.05 -5.66 -6.14
CA TRP A 48 0.04 -4.70 -6.00
C TRP A 48 1.22 -5.08 -6.90
N ARG A 49 1.60 -4.18 -7.79
CA ARG A 49 2.76 -4.30 -8.69
C ARG A 49 3.73 -3.15 -8.42
N PRO A 50 4.71 -3.31 -7.51
CA PRO A 50 5.56 -2.20 -7.07
C PRO A 50 6.26 -1.49 -8.23
N GLU A 51 6.77 -2.25 -9.19
CA GLU A 51 7.45 -1.79 -10.42
C GLU A 51 6.60 -0.76 -11.21
N GLU A 52 5.28 -0.97 -11.25
CA GLU A 52 4.34 -0.21 -12.08
C GLU A 52 3.54 0.81 -11.26
N GLN A 53 3.35 0.58 -9.97
CA GLN A 53 2.37 1.29 -9.14
C GLN A 53 3.00 2.03 -7.95
N ALA A 54 4.30 1.88 -7.70
CA ALA A 54 5.00 2.61 -6.66
C ALA A 54 5.85 3.76 -7.19
N VAL A 55 6.01 4.78 -6.35
CA VAL A 55 7.20 5.62 -6.33
C VAL A 55 8.14 5.12 -5.24
N VAL A 56 9.43 5.05 -5.55
CA VAL A 56 10.46 4.50 -4.67
C VAL A 56 11.44 5.61 -4.29
N ALA A 57 11.84 5.63 -3.04
CA ALA A 57 12.94 6.45 -2.56
C ALA A 57 13.67 5.76 -1.41
N LEU A 58 14.89 6.22 -1.11
CA LEU A 58 15.51 5.96 0.18
C LEU A 58 14.62 6.53 1.30
N PRO A 59 14.65 5.98 2.53
CA PRO A 59 13.96 6.52 3.68
C PRO A 59 14.20 8.02 3.79
N PRO A 60 13.14 8.84 3.77
CA PRO A 60 13.29 10.28 3.70
C PRO A 60 13.93 10.76 4.99
N LEU A 61 15.16 11.27 4.89
CA LEU A 61 15.91 11.80 6.02
C LEU A 61 15.22 13.03 6.64
N ASN A 62 14.33 13.69 5.90
CA ASN A 62 13.60 14.86 6.33
C ASN A 62 12.22 14.98 5.65
N MET A 63 11.40 15.89 6.19
CA MET A 63 10.05 16.14 5.69
C MET A 63 10.01 16.70 4.27
N ASN A 64 11.07 17.36 3.79
CA ASN A 64 11.13 17.88 2.43
C ASN A 64 11.20 16.73 1.42
N LEU A 65 12.08 15.75 1.66
CA LEU A 65 12.18 14.53 0.84
C LEU A 65 10.88 13.71 0.86
N ALA A 66 10.26 13.58 2.03
CA ALA A 66 8.97 12.91 2.16
C ALA A 66 7.88 13.63 1.33
N ARG A 67 7.84 14.97 1.39
CA ARG A 67 6.91 15.78 0.59
C ARG A 67 7.17 15.59 -0.91
N TYR A 68 8.42 15.55 -1.34
CA TYR A 68 8.76 15.30 -2.75
C TYR A 68 8.32 13.91 -3.21
N LEU A 69 8.49 12.87 -2.39
CA LEU A 69 8.03 11.52 -2.70
C LEU A 69 6.51 11.49 -2.96
N VAL A 70 5.73 12.16 -2.11
CA VAL A 70 4.27 12.27 -2.29
C VAL A 70 3.93 13.04 -3.57
N ILE A 71 4.57 14.19 -3.81
CA ILE A 71 4.36 14.99 -5.02
C ILE A 71 4.70 14.18 -6.28
N GLN A 72 5.76 13.37 -6.23
CA GLN A 72 6.17 12.50 -7.33
C GLN A 72 5.09 11.45 -7.62
N GLY A 73 4.53 10.81 -6.58
CA GLY A 73 3.44 9.84 -6.73
C GLY A 73 2.19 10.45 -7.39
N ILE A 74 1.82 11.67 -6.98
CA ILE A 74 0.72 12.42 -7.59
C ILE A 74 1.02 12.73 -9.07
N LYS A 75 2.22 13.26 -9.36
CA LYS A 75 2.62 13.63 -10.73
C LYS A 75 2.66 12.42 -11.68
N GLN A 76 3.13 11.28 -11.19
CA GLN A 76 3.22 10.05 -11.96
C GLN A 76 1.90 9.27 -12.03
N ARG A 77 0.81 9.80 -11.45
CA ARG A 77 -0.52 9.14 -11.37
C ARG A 77 -0.44 7.73 -10.79
N LYS A 78 0.44 7.54 -9.80
CA LYS A 78 0.64 6.26 -9.10
C LYS A 78 -0.40 6.02 -8.00
N PHE A 79 -1.30 6.98 -7.77
CA PHE A 79 -2.42 6.88 -6.84
C PHE A 79 -3.71 6.87 -7.66
N ALA A 80 -4.53 5.84 -7.49
CA ALA A 80 -5.82 5.79 -8.16
C ALA A 80 -6.74 6.97 -7.78
N PRO A 81 -7.68 7.32 -8.69
CA PRO A 81 -8.83 8.12 -8.31
C PRO A 81 -9.59 7.44 -7.17
N VAL A 82 -10.16 8.27 -6.29
CA VAL A 82 -10.93 7.86 -5.10
C VAL A 82 -11.73 6.58 -5.35
N ALA A 83 -11.27 5.48 -4.76
CA ALA A 83 -12.06 4.26 -4.72
C ALA A 83 -13.25 4.50 -3.79
N ARG A 84 -14.46 4.11 -4.22
CA ARG A 84 -15.61 4.02 -3.32
C ARG A 84 -15.31 2.91 -2.31
N CYS A 85 -14.80 3.30 -1.15
CA CYS A 85 -14.60 2.44 0.02
C CYS A 85 -15.98 2.00 0.56
N VAL A 86 -16.68 1.13 -0.19
CA VAL A 86 -18.01 0.59 0.18
C VAL A 86 -18.13 -0.89 -0.14
N ARG A 87 -17.04 -1.59 -0.42
CA ARG A 87 -17.11 -3.02 -0.69
C ARG A 87 -15.85 -3.65 -0.18
N TRP A 88 -15.98 -4.45 0.89
CA TRP A 88 -15.19 -5.63 1.25
C TRP A 88 -15.42 -5.96 2.74
N ILE A 89 -16.64 -6.40 3.08
CA ILE A 89 -16.86 -7.42 4.11
C ILE A 89 -17.90 -8.36 3.52
N LEU A 90 -17.44 -9.40 2.83
CA LEU A 90 -18.10 -10.70 2.58
C LEU A 90 -17.27 -11.43 1.52
N SER A 91 -16.11 -11.92 1.94
CA SER A 91 -15.49 -13.10 1.34
C SER A 91 -14.90 -13.87 2.50
N VAL A 92 -15.78 -14.66 3.11
CA VAL A 92 -15.44 -15.94 3.71
C VAL A 92 -15.45 -16.95 2.56
#